data_AF-A0A4R7VL41-F1
#
_entry.id   AF-A0A4R7VL41-F1
#
_cell.length_a   1.000
_cell.length_b   1.000
_cell.length_c   1.000
_cell.angle_alpha   90.00
_cell.angle_beta   90.00
_cell.angle_gamma   90.00
#
_symmetry.space_group_name_H-M   'P 1'
#
loop_
_entity.id
_entity.type
_entity.pdbx_description
1 polymer ?
#
loop_
_entity_poly.entity_id
_entity_poly.type
_entity_poly.pdbx_seq_one_letter_code
_entity_poly.pdbx_strand_id
1 'polypeptide(L)' 'MRARLNPGFAVHAMPFGGAVLADRERLAVVEVDEDVARVVTGGLVVDVDGLPERLRPRLVAGIAEGWLSVEEPA' A
#
# COMPACT_ATOMS: atom_id res chain seq x y z
N MET A 1 -11.17 -9.15 -1.36
CA MET A 1 -10.47 -8.54 -2.50
C MET A 1 -9.00 -8.53 -2.15
N ARG A 2 -8.13 -9.08 -2.99
CA ARG A 2 -6.69 -9.06 -2.72
C ARG A 2 -6.04 -7.92 -3.49
N ALA A 3 -5.16 -7.18 -2.83
CA ALA A 3 -4.38 -6.12 -3.41
C ALA A 3 -2.89 -6.43 -3.25
N ARG A 4 -2.08 -6.00 -4.21
CA ARG A 4 -0.64 -6.24 -4.24
C ARG A 4 0.08 -4.93 -4.53
N LEU A 5 1.26 -4.74 -3.94
CA LEU A 5 2.15 -3.63 -4.28
C LEU A 5 2.63 -3.75 -5.73
N ASN A 6 2.43 -2.70 -6.51
CA ASN A 6 2.86 -2.70 -7.90
C ASN A 6 4.39 -2.77 -8.01
N PRO A 7 4.93 -3.59 -8.93
CA PRO A 7 6.36 -3.62 -9.17
C PRO A 7 6.85 -2.22 -9.56
N GLY A 8 7.96 -1.80 -8.96
CA GLY A 8 8.53 -0.46 -9.17
C GLY A 8 8.27 0.51 -8.03
N PHE A 9 7.31 0.23 -7.15
CA PHE A 9 7.13 0.96 -5.90
C PHE A 9 7.98 0.34 -4.77
N ALA A 10 8.61 1.19 -3.99
CA ALA A 10 9.28 0.86 -2.73
C ALA A 10 8.54 1.56 -1.58
N VAL A 11 8.50 0.91 -0.42
CA VAL A 11 7.89 1.44 0.80
C VAL A 11 9.00 1.70 1.82
N HIS A 12 9.02 2.90 2.39
CA HIS A 12 10.00 3.32 3.38
C HIS A 12 9.30 3.80 4.65
N ALA A 13 9.41 3.04 5.74
CA ALA A 13 8.89 3.47 7.04
C ALA A 13 9.66 4.69 7.57
N MET A 14 8.91 5.64 8.12
CA MET A 14 9.43 6.90 8.65
C MET A 14 9.45 6.87 10.18
N PRO A 15 10.41 7.56 10.82
CA PRO A 15 10.59 7.54 12.28
C PRO A 15 9.45 8.19 13.08
N PHE A 16 8.52 8.88 12.41
CA PHE A 16 7.39 9.58 13.04
C PHE A 16 6.04 8.84 12.90
N GLY A 17 6.04 7.57 12.51
CA GLY A 17 4.81 6.75 12.46
C GLY A 17 4.04 6.81 11.14
N GLY A 18 4.77 6.84 10.02
CA GLY A 18 4.19 6.75 8.67
C GLY A 18 5.12 6.01 7.73
N ALA A 19 4.80 5.99 6.43
CA ALA A 19 5.74 5.58 5.40
C ALA A 19 5.62 6.44 4.15
N VAL A 20 6.71 6.43 3.39
CA VAL A 20 6.82 7.04 2.07
C VAL A 20 6.84 5.94 1.04
N LEU A 21 5.96 6.05 0.05
CA LEU A 21 6.08 5.30 -1.19
C LEU A 21 7.02 6.04 -2.15
N ALA A 22 7.79 5.31 -2.94
CA ALA A 22 8.64 5.89 -3.98
C ALA A 22 8.64 4.99 -5.21
N ASP A 23 8.59 5.58 -6.40
CA ASP A 23 8.79 4.87 -7.67
C ASP A 23 9.97 5.49 -8.46
N ARG A 24 10.47 4.76 -9.47
CA ARG A 24 11.65 5.18 -10.25
C ARG A 24 11.38 6.28 -11.28
N GLU A 25 10.14 6.43 -11.74
CA GLU A 25 9.77 7.39 -12.77
C GLU A 25 9.22 8.69 -12.18
N ARG A 26 8.70 8.62 -10.96
CA ARG A 26 8.16 9.69 -10.15
C ARG A 26 8.60 9.42 -8.72
N LEU A 27 9.42 10.30 -8.17
CA LEU A 27 9.67 10.33 -6.74
C LEU A 27 8.39 10.83 -6.04
N ALA A 28 7.34 10.02 -6.08
CA ALA A 28 6.01 10.33 -5.60
C ALA A 28 5.95 9.96 -4.12
N VAL A 29 6.35 10.91 -3.28
CA VAL A 29 6.26 10.78 -1.82
C VAL A 29 4.80 10.83 -1.42
N VAL A 30 4.19 9.66 -1.27
CA VAL A 30 2.86 9.54 -0.67
C VAL A 30 3.04 9.15 0.79
N GLU A 31 2.53 9.99 1.68
CA GLU A 31 2.44 9.67 3.10
C GLU A 31 1.33 8.63 3.31
N VAL A 32 1.72 7.46 3.81
CA VAL A 32 0.78 6.43 4.24
C VAL A 32 0.93 6.17 5.73
N ASP A 33 -0.19 5.84 6.36
CA ASP A 33 -0.28 5.47 7.77
C ASP A 33 0.63 4.27 8.09
N GLU A 34 1.24 4.24 9.28
CA GLU A 34 2.14 3.16 9.71
C GLU A 34 1.50 1.77 9.56
N ASP A 35 0.22 1.62 9.90
CA ASP A 35 -0.46 0.34 9.83
C ASP A 35 -0.64 -0.12 8.38
N VAL A 36 -0.92 0.81 7.47
CA VAL A 36 -0.96 0.53 6.02
C VAL A 36 0.43 0.13 5.53
N ALA A 37 1.46 0.86 5.93
CA ALA A 37 2.83 0.56 5.57
C ALA A 37 3.27 -0.83 6.04
N ARG A 38 2.94 -1.20 7.28
CA ARG A 38 3.25 -2.53 7.84
C ARG A 38 2.53 -3.65 7.11
N VAL A 39 1.26 -3.43 6.75
CA VAL A 39 0.48 -4.39 5.97
C VAL A 39 1.09 -4.60 4.58
N VAL A 40 1.42 -3.51 3.88
CA VAL A 40 1.96 -3.56 2.50
C VAL A 40 3.40 -4.07 2.47
N THR A 41 4.23 -3.72 3.46
CA THR A 41 5.63 -4.17 3.53
C THR A 41 5.73 -5.61 4.03
N GLY A 42 4.83 -6.02 4.94
CA GLY A 42 4.79 -7.38 5.49
C GLY A 42 4.11 -8.40 4.58
N GLY A 43 3.27 -7.97 3.64
CA GLY A 43 2.56 -8.83 2.69
C GLY A 43 2.74 -8.34 1.26
N LEU A 44 3.41 -9.15 0.42
CA LEU A 44 3.44 -8.95 -1.04
C LEU A 44 2.02 -8.92 -1.64
N VAL A 45 1.09 -9.63 -1.00
CA VAL A 45 -0.33 -9.66 -1.30
C VAL A 45 -1.10 -9.45 0.01
N VAL A 46 -2.08 -8.56 -0.03
CA VAL A 46 -2.86 -8.07 1.10
C VAL A 46 -4.32 -8.40 0.86
N ASP A 47 -4.99 -9.06 1.81
CA ASP A 47 -6.44 -9.25 1.76
C ASP A 47 -7.17 -8.03 2.34
N VAL A 48 -7.68 -7.15 1.48
CA VAL A 48 -8.28 -5.87 1.87
C VAL A 48 -9.57 -6.07 2.68
N ASP A 49 -10.30 -7.16 2.46
CA ASP A 49 -11.56 -7.42 3.16
C ASP A 49 -11.34 -7.92 4.58
N GLY A 50 -10.22 -8.62 4.81
CA GLY A 50 -9.82 -9.15 6.12
C GLY A 50 -9.14 -8.14 7.04
N LEU A 51 -8.89 -6.91 6.57
CA LEU A 51 -8.24 -5.87 7.36
C LEU A 51 -9.22 -5.03 8.20
N PRO A 52 -8.72 -4.38 9.27
CA PRO A 52 -9.50 -3.41 10.03
C PRO A 52 -10.15 -2.35 9.12
N GLU A 53 -11.43 -2.05 9.34
CA GLU A 53 -12.21 -1.13 8.50
C GLU A 53 -11.54 0.24 8.33
N ARG A 54 -10.83 0.72 9.36
CA ARG A 54 -10.09 1.99 9.32
C ARG A 54 -9.00 2.06 8.24
N LEU A 55 -8.43 0.92 7.84
CA LEU A 55 -7.35 0.85 6.84
C LEU A 55 -7.89 0.77 5.40
N ARG A 56 -9.14 0.31 5.24
CA ARG A 56 -9.75 0.05 3.94
C ARG A 56 -9.78 1.29 3.02
N PRO A 57 -10.17 2.50 3.49
CA PRO A 57 -10.20 3.69 2.62
C PRO A 57 -8.82 4.04 2.04
N ARG A 58 -7.75 3.85 2.82
CA ARG A 58 -6.39 4.16 2.38
C ARG A 58 -5.86 3.16 1.36
N LEU A 59 -6.20 1.88 1.50
CA LEU A 59 -5.85 0.87 0.51
C LEU A 59 -6.64 1.06 -0.79
N VAL A 60 -7.92 1.45 -0.71
CA VAL A 60 -8.73 1.80 -1.89
C VAL A 60 -8.15 3.02 -2.62
N ALA A 61 -7.77 4.06 -1.88
CA ALA A 61 -7.06 5.21 -2.45
C ALA A 61 -5.79 4.77 -3.16
N GLY A 62 -5.04 3.82 -2.57
CA GLY A 62 -3.82 3.31 -3.19
C GLY A 62 -4.00 2.53 -4.49
N ILE A 63 -5.13 1.85 -4.63
CA ILE A 63 -5.53 1.22 -5.89
C ILE A 63 -5.89 2.30 -6.93
N ALA A 64 -6.63 3.32 -6.52
CA ALA A 64 -7.02 4.43 -7.41
C ALA A 64 -5.81 5.27 -7.87
N GLU A 65 -4.82 5.44 -7.00
CA GLU A 65 -3.56 6.14 -7.28
C GLU A 65 -2.54 5.25 -8.03
N GLY A 66 -2.82 3.95 -8.15
CA GLY A 66 -2.04 3.02 -8.99
C GLY A 66 -0.76 2.49 -8.35
N TRP A 67 -0.54 2.67 -7.04
CA TRP A 67 0.58 2.01 -6.34
C TRP A 67 0.20 0.63 -5.80
N LEU A 68 -1.09 0.32 -5.69
CA LEU A 68 -1.61 -1.05 -5.53
C LEU A 68 -2.36 -1.51 -6.77
N SER A 69 -2.33 -2.82 -7.03
CA SER A 69 -3.19 -3.49 -8.02
C SER A 69 -4.06 -4.54 -7.35
N VAL A 70 -5.29 -4.72 -7.84
CA VAL A 70 -6.15 -5.84 -7.42
C VAL A 70 -5.67 -7.13 -8.09
N GLU A 71 -5.52 -8.20 -7.31
CA GLU A 71 -5.35 -9.55 -7.84
C GLU A 71 -6.72 -10.23 -7.90
N GLU A 72 -7.07 -10.76 -9.07
CA GLU A 72 -8.21 -11.67 -9.19
C GLU A 72 -7.85 -13.03 -8.58
N PRO A 73 -8.73 -13.64 -7.77
CA PRO A 73 -8.51 -14.99 -7.29
C PRO A 73 -8.52 -15.95 -8.48
N ALA A 74 -7.43 -16.71 -8.64
CA ALA A 74 -7.31 -17.80 -9.62
C ALA A 74 -8.35 -18.90 -9.39
#